data_AF-A0A392QJD3-F1
#
_entry.id   AF-A0A392QJD3-F1
#
_cell.length_a   1.000
_cell.length_b   1.000
_cell.length_c   1.000
_cell.angle_alpha   90.00
_cell.angle_beta   90.00
_cell.angle_gamma   90.00
#
_symmetry.space_group_name_H-M   'P 1'
#
loop_
_entity.id
_entity.type
_entity.pdbx_description
1 polymer ?
#
loop_
_entity_poly.entity_id
_entity_poly.type
_entity_poly.pdbx_seq_one_letter_code
_entity_poly.pdbx_strand_id
1 'polypeptide(L)' 'MKNAFTGVVVNPGSTYNIQNEFHMQGYFGIKITPLGSNLTLLEGQEESEVQALMEDVREWLDQWFREIRPWSPKD' A
#
# COMPACT_ATOMS: atom_id res chain seq x y z
N MET A 1 -6.25 -12.96 -3.89
CA MET A 1 -5.92 -12.90 -2.45
C MET A 1 -7.04 -12.16 -1.73
N LYS A 2 -7.53 -12.65 -0.59
CA LYS A 2 -8.42 -11.88 0.30
C LYS A 2 -7.47 -11.06 1.18
N ASN A 3 -7.59 -9.73 1.22
CA ASN A 3 -6.72 -8.78 1.97
C ASN A 3 -5.46 -8.28 1.25
N ALA A 4 -5.43 -8.34 -0.08
CA ALA A 4 -4.39 -7.69 -0.86
C ALA A 4 -4.98 -6.51 -1.64
N PHE A 5 -4.21 -5.42 -1.71
CA PHE A 5 -4.55 -4.21 -2.42
C PHE A 5 -3.41 -3.84 -3.36
N THR A 6 -3.76 -3.27 -4.51
CA THR A 6 -2.80 -2.70 -5.45
C THR A 6 -2.73 -1.19 -5.20
N GLY A 7 -1.53 -0.68 -4.92
CA GLY A 7 -1.25 0.75 -4.79
C GLY A 7 -0.48 1.27 -6.00
N VAL A 8 -0.98 2.33 -6.63
CA VAL A 8 -0.30 3.07 -7.69
C VAL A 8 0.41 4.27 -7.07
N VAL A 9 1.74 4.23 -7.06
CA VAL A 9 2.60 5.24 -6.45
C VAL A 9 2.61 6.52 -7.29
N VAL A 10 2.54 7.68 -6.62
CA VAL A 10 2.55 9.01 -7.25
C VAL A 10 3.86 9.25 -8.01
N ASN A 11 4.99 8.92 -7.39
CA ASN A 11 6.32 9.12 -7.95
C ASN A 11 6.93 7.77 -8.42
N PRO A 12 7.07 7.55 -9.74
CA PRO A 12 7.74 6.37 -10.28
C PRO A 12 9.16 6.26 -9.71
N GLY A 13 9.51 5.11 -9.14
CA GLY A 13 10.79 4.93 -8.47
C GLY A 13 10.83 5.37 -7.00
N SER A 14 9.70 5.64 -6.34
CA SER A 14 9.65 5.72 -4.87
C SER A 14 9.22 4.40 -4.23
N THR A 15 8.82 3.40 -5.04
CA THR A 15 8.29 2.11 -4.60
C THR A 15 9.19 1.37 -3.61
N TYR A 16 10.51 1.49 -3.72
CA TYR A 16 11.47 0.83 -2.84
C TYR A 16 11.58 1.44 -1.44
N ASN A 17 11.12 2.68 -1.23
CA ASN A 17 11.16 3.35 0.07
C ASN A 17 9.87 3.20 0.88
N ILE A 18 8.75 2.87 0.25
CA ILE A 18 7.42 2.92 0.88
C ILE A 18 7.31 1.99 2.09
N GLN A 19 7.92 0.80 2.06
CA GLN A 19 7.93 -0.09 3.24
C GLN A 19 8.57 0.60 4.46
N ASN A 20 9.66 1.33 4.27
CA ASN A 20 10.34 2.03 5.36
C ASN A 20 9.47 3.14 5.93
N GLU A 21 8.75 3.86 5.08
CA GLU A 21 7.83 4.93 5.48
C GLU A 21 6.68 4.38 6.33
N PHE A 22 6.10 3.24 5.94
CA PHE A 22 5.08 2.55 6.73
C PHE A 22 5.61 2.15 8.11
N HIS A 23 6.82 1.59 8.17
CA HIS A 23 7.46 1.26 9.44
C HIS A 23 7.75 2.48 10.31
N MET A 24 8.21 3.61 9.72
CA MET A 24 8.47 4.84 10.47
C MET A 24 7.20 5.44 11.07
N GLN A 25 6.04 5.23 10.44
CA GLN A 25 4.73 5.61 10.98
C GLN A 25 4.11 4.56 11.93
N GLY A 26 4.78 3.42 12.14
CA GLY A 26 4.32 2.37 13.05
C GLY A 26 3.40 1.32 12.42
N TYR A 27 3.19 1.33 11.10
CA TYR A 27 2.36 0.37 10.38
C TYR A 27 3.13 -0.91 10.04
N PHE A 28 3.51 -1.67 11.07
CA PHE A 28 4.34 -2.86 10.94
C PHE A 28 3.60 -4.09 10.37
N GLY A 29 2.27 -4.16 10.52
CA GLY A 29 1.48 -5.27 9.99
C GLY A 29 1.20 -5.17 8.49
N ILE A 30 1.48 -4.02 7.87
CA ILE A 30 1.35 -3.83 6.43
C ILE A 30 2.67 -4.14 5.72
N LYS A 31 2.61 -5.16 4.88
CA LYS A 31 3.69 -5.51 3.96
C LYS A 31 3.48 -4.85 2.60
N ILE A 32 4.51 -4.19 2.11
CA ILE A 32 4.59 -3.51 0.83
C ILE A 32 5.54 -4.29 -0.08
N THR A 33 5.02 -4.83 -1.18
CA THR A 33 5.82 -5.52 -2.21
C THR A 33 5.82 -4.71 -3.50
N PRO A 34 6.97 -4.15 -3.95
CA PRO A 34 7.05 -3.50 -5.25
C PRO A 34 6.78 -4.49 -6.40
N LEU A 35 5.87 -4.14 -7.31
CA LEU A 35 5.54 -4.95 -8.49
C LEU A 35 6.18 -4.41 -9.78
N GLY A 36 7.01 -3.36 -9.66
CA GLY A 36 7.70 -2.70 -10.79
C GLY A 36 7.10 -1.34 -11.14
N SER A 37 7.85 -0.51 -11.87
CA SER A 37 7.51 0.87 -12.27
C SER A 37 6.98 1.73 -11.10
N ASN A 38 5.66 1.80 -10.95
CA ASN A 38 4.92 2.57 -9.96
C ASN A 38 3.84 1.75 -9.25
N LEU A 39 3.90 0.41 -9.31
CA LEU A 39 2.93 -0.48 -8.70
C LEU A 39 3.49 -1.16 -7.45
N THR A 40 2.62 -1.31 -6.46
CA THR A 40 2.91 -1.99 -5.19
C THR A 40 1.73 -2.88 -4.81
N LEU A 41 2.04 -3.99 -4.14
CA LEU A 41 1.08 -4.81 -3.43
C LEU A 41 1.12 -4.43 -1.95
N LEU A 42 -0.02 -4.09 -1.38
CA LEU A 42 -0.21 -3.88 0.05
C LEU A 42 -0.94 -5.11 0.60
N GLU A 43 -0.30 -5.80 1.55
CA GLU A 43 -0.84 -6.98 2.22
C GLU A 43 -0.91 -6.66 3.72
N GLY A 44 -2.11 -6.73 4.30
CA GLY A 44 -2.27 -6.67 5.76
C GLY A 44 -2.01 -8.05 6.39
N GLN A 45 -1.43 -8.06 7.58
CA GLN A 45 -1.29 -9.28 8.38
C GLN A 45 -2.64 -9.76 8.89
N GLU A 46 -3.52 -8.83 9.24
CA GLU A 46 -4.88 -9.11 9.69
C GLU A 46 -5.93 -8.74 8.64
N GLU A 47 -7.13 -9.33 8.76
CA GLU A 47 -8.26 -8.97 7.92
C GLU A 47 -8.65 -7.51 8.16
N SER A 48 -8.96 -6.80 7.07
CA SER A 48 -9.32 -5.38 7.08
C SER A 48 -8.22 -4.39 7.52
N GLU A 49 -7.00 -4.83 7.81
CA GLU A 49 -5.93 -3.92 8.27
C GLU A 49 -5.62 -2.80 7.24
N VAL A 50 -5.49 -3.16 5.96
CA VAL A 50 -5.30 -2.19 4.87
C VAL A 50 -6.54 -1.30 4.70
N GLN A 51 -7.74 -1.81 4.97
CA GLN A 51 -8.98 -1.03 4.87
C GLN A 51 -9.07 0.00 5.98
N ALA A 52 -8.80 -0.41 7.23
CA ALA A 52 -8.73 0.50 8.38
C ALA A 52 -7.68 1.60 8.14
N LEU A 53 -6.51 1.26 7.61
CA LEU A 53 -5.49 2.25 7.26
C LEU A 53 -5.99 3.28 6.23
N MET A 54 -6.72 2.83 5.19
CA MET A 54 -7.30 3.71 4.19
C MET A 54 -8.37 4.65 4.76
N GLU A 55 -9.05 4.25 5.83
CA GLU A 55 -10.06 5.05 6.52
C GLU A 55 -9.44 6.04 7.51
N ASP A 56 -8.47 5.60 8.30
CA ASP A 56 -7.90 6.36 9.42
C ASP A 56 -6.86 7.40 8.98
N VAL A 57 -6.07 7.12 7.94
CA VAL A 57 -4.94 7.97 7.52
C VAL A 57 -4.88 8.21 6.01
N ARG A 58 -6.05 8.42 5.40
CA ARG A 58 -6.19 8.67 3.97
C ARG A 58 -5.29 9.78 3.44
N GLU A 59 -5.25 10.93 4.12
CA GLU A 59 -4.43 12.08 3.69
C GLU A 59 -2.93 11.78 3.67
N TRP A 60 -2.46 10.90 4.55
CA TRP A 60 -1.07 10.45 4.54
C TRP A 60 -0.81 9.48 3.39
N LEU A 61 -1.73 8.55 3.14
CA LEU A 61 -1.64 7.63 2.02
C LEU A 61 -1.66 8.34 0.66
N ASP A 62 -2.44 9.41 0.52
CA ASP A 62 -2.53 10.22 -0.71
C ASP A 62 -1.19 10.89 -1.09
N GLN A 63 -0.24 11.02 -0.15
CA GLN A 63 1.12 11.50 -0.43
C GLN A 63 1.95 10.47 -1.20
N TRP A 64 1.65 9.18 -1.00
CA TRP A 64 2.41 8.06 -1.55
C TRP A 64 1.70 7.44 -2.74
N PHE A 65 0.38 7.32 -2.67
CA PHE A 65 -0.44 6.60 -3.64
C PHE A 65 -1.42 7.55 -4.31
N ARG A 66 -1.44 7.52 -5.64
CA ARG A 66 -2.49 8.15 -6.42
C ARG A 66 -3.79 7.34 -6.34
N GLU A 67 -3.67 6.03 -6.21
CA GLU A 67 -4.80 5.10 -6.18
C GLU A 67 -4.44 3.89 -5.33
N ILE A 68 -5.36 3.46 -4.47
CA ILE A 68 -5.31 2.17 -3.78
C ILE A 68 -6.62 1.45 -4.10
N ARG A 69 -6.53 0.22 -4.63
CA ARG A 69 -7.71 -0.57 -4.98
C ARG A 69 -7.55 -2.03 -4.54
N PRO A 70 -8.64 -2.78 -4.31
CA PRO A 70 -8.55 -4.22 -4.07
C PRO A 70 -7.77 -4.90 -5.21
N TRP A 71 -6.87 -5.80 -4.86
CA TRP A 71 -6.08 -6.54 -5.85
C TRP A 71 -6.99 -7.38 -6.75
N SER A 72 -6.73 -7.34 -8.05
CA SER A 72 -7.41 -8.15 -9.05
C SER A 72 -6.45 -9.11 -9.73
N PRO A 73 -6.83 -10.37 -9.98
CA PRO A 73 -6.00 -11.32 -10.76
C PRO A 73 -5.82 -10.92 -12.23
N LYS A 74 -6.47 -9.85 -12.69
CA LYS A 74 -6.36 -9.30 -14.05
C LYS A 74 -5.41 -8.09 -14.13
N ASP A 75 -4.87 -7.63 -13.00
CA ASP A 75 -3.85 -6.58 -12.94
C ASP A 75 -2.46 -7.11 -13.35
#